data_AF-A0A931UYJ8-F1
#
_entry.id   AF-A0A931UYJ8-F1
#
_cell.length_a   1.000
_cell.length_b   1.000
_cell.length_c   1.000
_cell.angle_alpha   90.00
_cell.angle_beta   90.00
_cell.angle_gamma   90.00
#
_symmetry.space_group_name_H-M   'P 1'
#
loop_
_entity.id
_entity.type
_entity.pdbx_description
1 polymer ?
#
loop_
_entity_poly.entity_id
_entity_poly.type
_entity_poly.pdbx_seq_one_letter_code
_entity_poly.pdbx_strand_id
1 'polypeptide(L)'
;MRLRVRYSNGRDLLAAYRAQMVRGTLLVRGDIPEGVNLGDDVELEIELERVGAATVRGRVAKLFPGSGVGVRFDTNEALFTLLTRAREAPVAAGPPSQGMSAPPKSKRKPAAAVAPPRDARTRIREASPAELVKIALHGTREERTLLMRGSDARLQSFVLTNPGLPPEEVAVYAAMETLRAAHLEEIAARSEWAEDPRVAAALVRNPRTPLPLAMALLCHVSPTELRRIAKDARTRTAVQHAAKKRLLG
;
A
#
# COMPACT_ATOMS: atom_id res chain seq x y z
N MET A 1 3.38 -8.13 -36.64
CA MET A 1 3.09 -9.44 -36.01
C MET A 1 1.87 -9.27 -35.11
N ARG A 2 0.86 -10.17 -35.15
CA ARG A 2 -0.45 -9.94 -34.49
C ARG A 2 -0.67 -10.85 -33.28
N LEU A 3 -0.99 -10.27 -32.13
CA LEU A 3 -1.28 -10.94 -30.87
C LEU A 3 -2.73 -10.65 -30.47
N ARG A 4 -3.54 -11.65 -30.13
CA ARG A 4 -4.95 -11.46 -29.76
C ARG A 4 -5.19 -11.78 -28.29
N VAL A 5 -5.92 -10.91 -27.60
CA VAL A 5 -6.38 -11.13 -26.22
C VAL A 5 -7.88 -10.91 -26.18
N ARG A 6 -8.60 -11.92 -25.70
CA ARG A 6 -10.06 -11.88 -25.58
C ARG A 6 -10.46 -11.72 -24.13
N TYR A 7 -11.31 -10.74 -23.87
CA TYR A 7 -11.90 -10.47 -22.57
C TYR A 7 -13.41 -10.70 -22.65
N SER A 8 -13.95 -11.40 -21.64
CA SER A 8 -15.38 -11.72 -21.59
C SER A 8 -16.23 -10.53 -21.15
N ASN A 9 -15.66 -9.62 -20.34
CA ASN A 9 -16.39 -8.50 -19.74
C ASN A 9 -15.58 -7.20 -19.76
N GLY A 10 -16.27 -6.08 -19.98
CA GLY A 10 -15.67 -4.74 -19.95
C GLY A 10 -14.98 -4.40 -18.64
N ARG A 11 -15.50 -4.91 -17.51
CA ARG A 11 -14.89 -4.73 -16.18
C ARG A 11 -13.54 -5.46 -16.04
N ASP A 12 -13.38 -6.62 -16.66
CA ASP A 12 -12.12 -7.38 -16.65
C ASP A 12 -11.09 -6.69 -17.55
N LEU A 13 -11.52 -6.15 -18.70
CA LEU A 13 -10.68 -5.31 -19.54
C LEU A 13 -10.21 -4.05 -18.79
N LEU A 14 -11.12 -3.33 -18.12
CA LEU A 14 -10.81 -2.13 -17.33
C LEU A 14 -9.89 -2.43 -16.14
N ALA A 15 -10.11 -3.55 -15.44
CA ALA A 15 -9.27 -3.98 -14.32
C ALA A 15 -7.87 -4.39 -14.80
N ALA A 16 -7.78 -5.13 -15.90
CA ALA A 16 -6.51 -5.48 -16.55
C ALA A 16 -5.77 -4.20 -16.96
N TYR A 17 -6.45 -3.31 -17.70
CA TYR A 17 -5.90 -2.03 -18.15
C TYR A 17 -5.37 -1.17 -16.98
N ARG A 18 -6.15 -0.97 -15.91
CA ARG A 18 -5.71 -0.19 -14.73
C ARG A 18 -4.53 -0.84 -14.01
N ALA A 19 -4.58 -2.15 -13.78
CA ALA A 19 -3.49 -2.86 -13.11
C ALA A 19 -2.20 -2.87 -13.95
N GLN A 20 -2.34 -2.83 -15.28
CA GLN A 20 -1.24 -2.96 -16.22
C GLN A 20 -0.67 -1.60 -16.66
N MET A 21 -1.46 -0.52 -16.63
CA MET A 21 -0.95 0.86 -16.80
C MET A 21 0.03 1.26 -15.71
N VAL A 22 -0.16 0.78 -14.47
CA VAL A 22 0.81 0.99 -13.37
C VAL A 22 2.15 0.27 -13.63
N ARG A 23 2.16 -0.76 -14.49
CA ARG A 23 3.35 -1.58 -14.80
C ARG A 23 3.90 -1.38 -16.20
N GLY A 24 3.26 -0.56 -17.03
CA GLY A 24 3.71 -0.20 -18.37
C GLY A 24 3.75 -1.34 -19.40
N THR A 25 3.13 -2.51 -19.13
CA THR A 25 3.16 -3.68 -20.05
C THR A 25 1.91 -4.56 -19.90
N LEU A 26 1.27 -4.94 -21.02
CA LEU A 26 0.22 -5.96 -21.11
C LEU A 26 0.84 -7.36 -21.20
N LEU A 27 0.50 -8.26 -20.29
CA LEU A 27 0.85 -9.67 -20.46
C LEU A 27 -0.17 -10.33 -21.38
N VAL A 28 0.22 -10.56 -22.62
CA VAL A 28 -0.49 -11.39 -23.58
C VAL A 28 -0.16 -12.85 -23.27
N ARG A 29 -1.14 -13.60 -22.78
CA ARG A 29 -1.01 -15.05 -22.58
C ARG A 29 -1.58 -15.77 -23.80
N GLY A 30 -0.72 -16.51 -24.48
CA GLY A 30 -1.04 -17.28 -25.67
C GLY A 30 0.20 -17.97 -26.22
N ASP A 31 0.04 -18.83 -27.23
CA ASP A 31 1.14 -19.43 -27.97
C ASP A 31 2.04 -18.33 -28.52
N ILE A 32 3.25 -18.23 -27.98
CA ILE A 32 4.28 -17.31 -28.44
C ILE A 32 4.69 -17.82 -29.82
N PRO A 33 4.46 -17.09 -30.91
CA PRO A 33 4.94 -17.54 -32.22
C PRO A 33 6.46 -17.62 -32.17
N GLU A 34 7.04 -18.72 -32.63
CA GLU A 34 8.50 -18.90 -32.61
C GLU A 34 9.17 -17.77 -33.40
N GLY A 35 10.05 -17.01 -32.73
CA GLY A 35 10.78 -15.87 -33.32
C GLY A 35 10.52 -14.48 -32.72
N VAL A 36 9.70 -14.34 -31.66
CA VAL A 36 9.52 -13.04 -30.98
C VAL A 36 10.77 -12.65 -30.21
N ASN A 37 11.40 -11.52 -30.57
CA ASN A 37 12.51 -10.95 -29.83
C ASN A 37 12.07 -9.76 -28.96
N LEU A 38 12.87 -9.51 -27.92
CA LEU A 38 12.68 -8.35 -27.06
C LEU A 38 12.86 -7.08 -27.89
N GLY A 39 11.89 -6.17 -27.86
CA GLY A 39 11.94 -4.91 -28.60
C GLY A 39 11.25 -4.91 -29.96
N ASP A 40 10.70 -6.05 -30.41
CA ASP A 40 9.96 -6.11 -31.68
C ASP A 40 8.62 -5.36 -31.58
N ASP A 41 8.25 -4.68 -32.66
CA ASP A 41 6.96 -4.01 -32.79
C ASP A 41 5.87 -5.03 -33.17
N VAL A 42 4.82 -5.08 -32.35
CA VAL A 42 3.71 -6.03 -32.39
C VAL A 42 2.37 -5.30 -32.41
N GLU A 43 1.42 -5.83 -33.18
CA GLU A 43 0.03 -5.39 -33.18
C GLU A 43 -0.76 -6.27 -32.21
N LEU A 44 -1.39 -5.65 -31.24
CA LEU A 44 -2.21 -6.29 -30.23
C LEU A 44 -3.69 -6.04 -30.53
N GLU A 45 -4.45 -7.10 -30.76
CA GLU A 45 -5.89 -7.06 -30.92
C GLU A 45 -6.57 -7.43 -29.60
N ILE A 46 -7.24 -6.46 -28.99
CA ILE A 46 -7.99 -6.60 -27.75
C ILE A 46 -9.46 -6.75 -28.11
N GLU A 47 -10.00 -7.95 -27.95
CA GLU A 47 -11.39 -8.23 -28.24
C GLU A 47 -12.23 -8.32 -26.97
N LEU A 48 -13.39 -7.68 -26.98
CA LEU A 48 -14.37 -7.72 -25.91
C LEU A 48 -15.66 -8.35 -26.46
N GLU A 49 -16.02 -9.52 -25.94
CA GLU A 49 -17.07 -10.42 -26.49
C GLU A 49 -18.43 -9.77 -26.78
N ARG A 50 -18.72 -8.62 -26.15
CA ARG A 50 -20.01 -7.91 -26.28
C ARG A 50 -19.93 -6.47 -26.76
N VAL A 51 -18.73 -5.96 -27.04
CA VAL A 51 -18.50 -4.51 -27.27
C VAL A 51 -17.69 -4.24 -28.53
N GLY A 52 -16.84 -5.19 -28.97
CA GLY A 52 -16.04 -5.09 -30.18
C GLY A 52 -14.55 -5.36 -29.92
N ALA A 53 -13.74 -5.26 -30.97
CA ALA A 53 -12.29 -5.41 -30.90
C ALA A 53 -11.58 -4.07 -31.16
N ALA A 54 -10.46 -3.86 -30.48
CA ALA A 54 -9.57 -2.73 -30.70
C ALA A 54 -8.16 -3.24 -30.99
N THR A 55 -7.59 -2.83 -32.12
CA THR A 55 -6.20 -3.13 -32.46
C THR A 55 -5.31 -1.99 -32.02
N VAL A 56 -4.21 -2.31 -31.36
CA VAL A 56 -3.28 -1.36 -30.76
C VAL A 56 -1.87 -1.76 -31.13
N ARG A 57 -1.02 -0.80 -31.49
CA ARG A 57 0.40 -1.08 -31.74
C ARG A 57 1.16 -1.04 -30.42
N GLY A 58 2.12 -1.94 -30.27
CA GLY A 58 2.97 -1.99 -29.10
C GLY A 58 4.31 -2.63 -29.41
N ARG A 59 5.16 -2.68 -28.39
CA ARG A 59 6.50 -3.23 -28.44
C ARG A 59 6.67 -4.28 -27.36
N VAL A 60 7.34 -5.37 -27.70
CA VAL A 60 7.66 -6.43 -26.74
C VAL A 60 8.64 -5.91 -25.71
N ALA A 61 8.16 -5.75 -24.48
CA ALA A 61 8.95 -5.24 -23.36
C ALA A 61 9.58 -6.36 -22.53
N LYS A 62 8.92 -7.53 -22.44
CA LYS A 62 9.42 -8.72 -21.73
C LYS A 62 8.92 -10.01 -22.36
N LEU A 63 9.78 -11.01 -22.44
CA LEU A 63 9.42 -12.36 -22.85
C LEU A 63 9.35 -13.27 -21.63
N PHE A 64 8.27 -14.05 -21.51
CA PHE A 64 8.13 -15.09 -20.49
C PHE A 64 8.03 -16.45 -21.22
N PRO A 65 9.14 -17.19 -21.37
CA PRO A 65 9.15 -18.48 -22.05
C PRO A 65 8.06 -19.40 -21.48
N GLY A 66 7.19 -19.92 -22.34
CA GLY A 66 6.08 -20.81 -21.95
C GLY A 66 4.93 -20.17 -21.16
N SER A 67 4.93 -18.84 -20.95
CA SER A 67 3.92 -18.14 -20.14
C SER A 67 3.35 -16.88 -20.79
N GLY A 68 3.96 -16.36 -21.85
CA GLY A 68 3.42 -15.28 -22.68
C GLY A 68 4.39 -14.12 -22.89
N VAL A 69 3.90 -13.03 -23.49
CA VAL A 69 4.71 -11.87 -23.86
C VAL A 69 4.15 -10.61 -23.20
N GLY A 70 5.02 -9.86 -22.54
CA GLY A 70 4.73 -8.53 -22.01
C GLY A 70 4.88 -7.48 -23.11
N VAL A 71 3.77 -6.96 -23.62
CA VAL A 71 3.72 -5.96 -24.70
C VAL A 71 3.38 -4.60 -24.11
N ARG A 72 4.23 -3.60 -24.33
CA ARG A 72 3.91 -2.20 -24.04
C ARG A 72 3.24 -1.60 -25.27
N PHE A 73 2.01 -1.14 -25.16
CA PHE A 73 1.26 -0.60 -26.30
C PHE A 73 1.02 0.89 -26.15
N ASP A 74 0.94 1.58 -27.29
CA ASP A 74 0.66 3.01 -27.36
C ASP A 74 -0.85 3.25 -27.31
N THR A 75 -1.28 4.25 -26.54
CA THR A 75 -2.71 4.52 -26.40
C THR A 75 -3.24 5.09 -27.71
N ASN A 76 -4.18 4.39 -28.35
CA ASN A 76 -4.85 4.85 -29.56
C ASN A 76 -6.35 5.07 -29.35
N GLU A 77 -6.96 5.79 -30.29
CA GLU A 77 -8.39 6.16 -30.24
C GLU A 77 -9.29 4.92 -30.16
N ALA A 78 -8.95 3.85 -30.90
CA ALA A 78 -9.69 2.59 -30.88
C ALA A 78 -9.74 1.94 -29.48
N LEU A 79 -8.62 1.94 -28.74
CA LEU A 79 -8.57 1.43 -27.37
C LEU A 79 -9.39 2.31 -26.43
N PHE A 80 -9.30 3.63 -26.59
CA PHE A 80 -10.05 4.57 -25.77
C PHE A 80 -11.56 4.42 -25.97
N THR A 81 -12.02 4.26 -27.22
CA THR A 81 -13.42 3.98 -27.54
C THR A 81 -13.88 2.66 -26.92
N LEU A 82 -13.06 1.60 -26.98
CA LEU A 82 -13.39 0.30 -26.39
C LEU A 82 -13.49 0.39 -24.86
N LEU A 83 -12.56 1.09 -24.19
CA LEU A 83 -12.57 1.28 -22.74
C LEU A 83 -13.76 2.13 -22.27
N THR A 84 -14.18 3.11 -23.07
CA THR A 84 -15.33 3.96 -22.78
C THR A 84 -16.63 3.16 -22.90
N ARG A 85 -16.79 2.40 -23.99
CA ARG A 85 -17.95 1.50 -24.16
C ARG A 85 -17.98 0.38 -23.11
N ALA A 86 -16.82 -0.13 -22.71
CA ALA A 86 -16.68 -1.11 -21.63
C ALA A 86 -17.12 -0.55 -20.25
N ARG A 87 -17.06 0.77 -20.06
CA ARG A 87 -17.50 1.47 -18.85
C ARG A 87 -19.00 1.75 -18.84
N GLU A 88 -19.60 1.94 -20.02
CA GLU A 88 -21.03 2.29 -20.18
C GLU A 88 -21.96 1.07 -20.28
N ALA A 89 -21.44 -0.14 -20.54
CA ALA A 89 -22.26 -1.34 -20.65
C ALA A 89 -22.89 -1.76 -19.29
N PRO A 90 -24.22 -1.99 -19.20
CA PRO A 90 -24.88 -2.35 -17.96
C PRO A 90 -24.50 -3.75 -17.48
N VAL A 91 -24.26 -3.87 -16.18
CA VAL A 91 -23.77 -5.08 -15.49
C VAL A 91 -24.90 -6.10 -15.36
N ALA A 92 -24.96 -7.08 -16.26
CA ALA A 92 -25.74 -8.28 -16.04
C ALA A 92 -24.92 -9.28 -15.20
N ALA A 93 -25.40 -9.55 -13.98
CA ALA A 93 -24.82 -10.52 -13.07
C ALA A 93 -24.99 -11.95 -13.60
N GLY A 94 -23.87 -12.66 -13.76
CA GLY A 94 -23.85 -14.10 -14.00
C GLY A 94 -22.52 -14.70 -13.52
N PRO A 95 -22.51 -15.87 -12.87
CA PRO A 95 -21.30 -16.48 -12.33
C PRO A 95 -20.39 -17.01 -13.46
N PRO A 96 -19.06 -17.05 -13.27
CA PRO A 96 -18.16 -17.68 -14.24
C PRO A 96 -18.27 -19.20 -14.12
N SER A 97 -18.92 -19.84 -15.09
CA SER A 97 -18.76 -21.28 -15.35
C SER A 97 -17.43 -21.53 -16.05
N GLN A 98 -16.71 -22.51 -15.52
CA GLN A 98 -15.32 -22.83 -15.81
C GLN A 98 -15.18 -23.64 -17.11
N GLY A 99 -14.15 -23.34 -17.90
CA GLY A 99 -13.39 -24.35 -18.65
C GLY A 99 -12.12 -24.65 -17.86
N MET A 100 -12.10 -25.78 -17.18
CA MET A 100 -11.11 -26.18 -16.19
C MET A 100 -10.12 -27.19 -16.77
N SER A 101 -8.83 -26.99 -16.51
CA SER A 101 -7.93 -28.09 -16.14
C SER A 101 -7.05 -27.60 -14.99
N ALA A 102 -7.40 -28.05 -13.79
CA ALA A 102 -6.67 -27.99 -12.51
C ALA A 102 -6.75 -29.41 -11.90
N PRO A 103 -6.12 -29.80 -10.75
CA PRO A 103 -5.51 -28.98 -9.67
C PRO A 103 -4.26 -29.68 -9.02
N PRO A 104 -3.77 -29.38 -7.77
CA PRO A 104 -4.19 -28.40 -6.73
C PRO A 104 -3.04 -27.49 -6.22
N LYS A 105 -3.20 -26.37 -5.49
CA LYS A 105 -4.28 -25.65 -4.79
C LYS A 105 -3.74 -24.22 -4.57
N SER A 106 -4.56 -23.18 -4.76
CA SER A 106 -4.67 -22.06 -3.81
C SER A 106 -5.79 -21.13 -4.28
N LYS A 107 -6.91 -21.23 -3.57
CA LYS A 107 -8.20 -20.60 -3.89
C LYS A 107 -8.12 -19.09 -3.67
N ARG A 108 -8.63 -18.34 -4.64
CA ARG A 108 -9.00 -16.92 -4.51
C ARG A 108 -10.52 -16.82 -4.37
N LYS A 109 -11.04 -16.20 -3.30
CA LYS A 109 -12.28 -15.38 -3.20
C LYS A 109 -12.64 -15.10 -1.72
N PRO A 110 -13.56 -14.17 -1.39
CA PRO A 110 -13.97 -12.88 -2.00
C PRO A 110 -13.96 -11.72 -0.96
N ALA A 111 -14.33 -10.51 -1.39
CA ALA A 111 -14.64 -9.39 -0.50
C ALA A 111 -15.91 -9.65 0.35
N ALA A 112 -15.88 -9.15 1.59
CA ALA A 112 -16.98 -8.93 2.52
C ALA A 112 -17.88 -10.15 2.86
N ALA A 113 -17.37 -11.01 3.74
CA ALA A 113 -18.18 -11.66 4.76
C ALA A 113 -17.34 -11.69 6.03
N VAL A 114 -17.96 -11.40 7.16
CA VAL A 114 -17.38 -11.51 8.51
C VAL A 114 -16.80 -12.91 8.68
N ALA A 115 -15.51 -13.07 8.37
CA ALA A 115 -14.75 -14.26 8.71
C ALA A 115 -14.20 -14.03 10.13
N PRO A 116 -14.24 -15.03 11.02
CA PRO A 116 -13.75 -14.87 12.39
C PRO A 116 -12.30 -14.37 12.35
N PRO A 117 -11.85 -13.59 13.34
CA PRO A 117 -10.57 -12.91 13.29
C PRO A 117 -9.47 -13.94 13.06
N ARG A 118 -8.95 -14.03 11.83
CA ARG A 118 -7.61 -14.58 11.62
C ARG A 118 -6.69 -13.58 12.28
N ASP A 119 -6.18 -13.93 13.45
CA ASP A 119 -5.35 -13.05 14.26
C ASP A 119 -4.33 -12.35 13.37
N ALA A 120 -4.30 -11.01 13.36
CA ALA A 120 -3.34 -10.22 12.58
C ALA A 120 -1.89 -10.72 12.78
N ARG A 121 -1.61 -11.29 13.95
CA ARG A 121 -0.36 -11.98 14.30
C ARG A 121 -0.05 -13.19 13.41
N THR A 122 -1.03 -14.04 13.12
CA THR A 122 -0.84 -15.23 12.27
C THR A 122 -0.53 -14.82 10.83
N ARG A 123 -1.26 -13.85 10.29
CA ARG A 123 -0.97 -13.28 8.96
C ARG A 123 0.42 -12.70 8.83
N ILE A 124 0.88 -11.94 9.83
CA ILE A 124 2.23 -11.36 9.81
C ILE A 124 3.30 -12.46 9.88
N ARG A 125 3.08 -13.51 10.67
CA ARG A 125 4.04 -14.62 10.79
C ARG A 125 4.18 -15.43 9.51
N GLU A 126 3.09 -15.64 8.77
CA GLU A 126 3.08 -16.43 7.54
C GLU A 126 3.42 -15.60 6.28
N ALA A 127 3.41 -14.27 6.38
CA ALA A 127 3.65 -13.38 5.24
C ALA A 127 5.11 -13.40 4.79
N SER A 128 5.29 -13.40 3.46
CA SER A 128 6.59 -13.18 2.84
C SER A 128 7.09 -11.73 3.06
N PRO A 129 8.40 -11.45 2.93
CA PRO A 129 8.92 -10.09 3.08
C PRO A 129 8.23 -9.04 2.18
N ALA A 130 7.87 -9.43 0.95
CA ALA A 130 7.14 -8.58 0.03
C ALA A 130 5.68 -8.33 0.46
N GLU A 131 5.06 -9.29 1.14
CA GLU A 131 3.71 -9.13 1.71
C GLU A 131 3.73 -8.30 2.98
N LEU A 132 4.76 -8.43 3.82
CA LEU A 132 4.95 -7.57 5.00
C LEU A 132 5.05 -6.10 4.62
N VAL A 133 5.76 -5.77 3.54
CA VAL A 133 5.81 -4.38 3.02
C VAL A 133 4.43 -3.93 2.54
N LYS A 134 3.65 -4.78 1.87
CA LYS A 134 2.27 -4.45 1.48
C LYS A 134 1.37 -4.21 2.69
N ILE A 135 1.53 -5.02 3.74
CA ILE A 135 0.80 -4.87 5.01
C ILE A 135 1.21 -3.56 5.71
N ALA A 136 2.49 -3.17 5.65
CA ALA A 136 2.93 -1.89 6.19
C ALA A 136 2.24 -0.69 5.51
N LEU A 137 2.09 -0.75 4.18
CA LEU A 137 1.53 0.33 3.37
C LEU A 137 0.00 0.32 3.26
N HIS A 138 -0.65 -0.85 3.33
CA HIS A 138 -2.07 -1.01 3.04
C HIS A 138 -2.81 -1.95 4.01
N GLY A 139 -2.13 -2.48 5.03
CA GLY A 139 -2.73 -3.35 6.04
C GLY A 139 -3.65 -2.59 6.99
N THR A 140 -4.30 -3.33 7.89
CA THR A 140 -5.18 -2.77 8.91
C THR A 140 -4.38 -2.06 10.02
N ARG A 141 -5.05 -1.24 10.83
CA ARG A 141 -4.44 -0.58 12.01
C ARG A 141 -3.75 -1.58 12.95
N GLU A 142 -4.37 -2.73 13.18
CA GLU A 142 -3.83 -3.78 14.05
C GLU A 142 -2.57 -4.40 13.46
N GLU A 143 -2.59 -4.71 12.16
CA GLU A 143 -1.44 -5.27 11.44
C GLU A 143 -0.26 -4.28 11.45
N ARG A 144 -0.48 -2.99 11.16
CA ARG A 144 0.55 -1.95 11.24
C ARG A 144 1.10 -1.80 12.66
N THR A 145 0.25 -1.81 13.67
CA THR A 145 0.66 -1.72 15.09
C THR A 145 1.54 -2.90 15.49
N LEU A 146 1.24 -4.11 15.01
CA LEU A 146 2.07 -5.29 15.24
C LEU A 146 3.44 -5.17 14.54
N LEU A 147 3.47 -4.68 13.30
CA LEU A 147 4.72 -4.41 12.58
C LEU A 147 5.58 -3.35 13.30
N MET A 148 4.95 -2.30 13.86
CA MET A 148 5.66 -1.26 14.63
C MET A 148 6.27 -1.78 15.92
N ARG A 149 5.59 -2.73 16.60
CA ARG A 149 6.11 -3.41 17.80
C ARG A 149 7.19 -4.44 17.49
N GLY A 150 7.34 -4.86 16.24
CA GLY A 150 8.38 -5.79 15.82
C GLY A 150 9.79 -5.20 15.93
N SER A 151 10.80 -6.04 15.71
CA SER A 151 12.21 -5.63 15.71
C SER A 151 12.71 -5.10 14.36
N ASP A 152 11.93 -5.29 13.29
CA ASP A 152 12.37 -5.03 11.92
C ASP A 152 12.32 -3.53 11.57
N ALA A 153 13.50 -2.93 11.63
CA ALA A 153 13.76 -1.53 11.31
C ALA A 153 13.20 -1.08 9.95
N ARG A 154 13.34 -1.95 8.95
CA ARG A 154 12.90 -1.68 7.57
C ARG A 154 11.38 -1.60 7.49
N LEU A 155 10.67 -2.53 8.12
CA LEU A 155 9.21 -2.57 8.11
C LEU A 155 8.60 -1.39 8.87
N GLN A 156 9.20 -0.99 9.98
CA GLN A 156 8.82 0.22 10.72
C GLN A 156 8.89 1.48 9.84
N SER A 157 9.96 1.64 9.05
CA SER A 157 10.08 2.78 8.12
C SER A 157 9.01 2.76 7.02
N PHE A 158 8.67 1.57 6.49
CA PHE A 158 7.56 1.44 5.54
C PHE A 158 6.20 1.82 6.14
N VAL A 159 5.94 1.49 7.41
CA VAL A 159 4.70 1.90 8.10
C VAL A 159 4.63 3.42 8.22
N LEU A 160 5.73 4.09 8.57
CA LEU A 160 5.78 5.55 8.67
C LEU A 160 5.64 6.24 7.30
N THR A 161 5.99 5.58 6.20
CA THR A 161 5.82 6.13 4.83
C THR A 161 4.37 6.06 4.33
N ASN A 162 3.45 5.46 5.10
CA ASN A 162 2.06 5.31 4.70
C ASN A 162 1.33 6.67 4.61
N PRO A 163 0.79 7.06 3.43
CA PRO A 163 0.10 8.34 3.26
C PRO A 163 -1.28 8.40 3.94
N GLY A 164 -1.84 7.25 4.33
CA GLY A 164 -3.13 7.16 5.03
C GLY A 164 -3.00 6.96 6.54
N LEU A 165 -1.85 7.30 7.13
CA LEU A 165 -1.61 7.09 8.56
C LEU A 165 -2.21 8.23 9.39
N PRO A 166 -3.25 7.98 10.21
CA PRO A 166 -3.88 9.04 10.99
C PRO A 166 -3.00 9.44 12.19
N PRO A 167 -3.04 10.71 12.64
CA PRO A 167 -2.23 11.20 13.75
C PRO A 167 -2.50 10.45 15.07
N GLU A 168 -3.70 9.88 15.22
CA GLU A 168 -4.06 9.05 16.36
C GLU A 168 -3.23 7.76 16.46
N GLU A 169 -2.97 7.12 15.31
CA GLU A 169 -2.10 5.96 15.25
C GLU A 169 -0.64 6.36 15.48
N VAL A 170 -0.22 7.50 14.91
CA VAL A 170 1.12 8.05 15.12
C VAL A 170 1.38 8.33 16.60
N ALA A 171 0.41 8.88 17.34
CA ALA A 171 0.55 9.13 18.77
C ALA A 171 0.76 7.83 19.56
N VAL A 172 0.07 6.75 19.18
CA VAL A 172 0.26 5.42 19.76
C VAL A 172 1.66 4.88 19.45
N TYR A 173 2.17 5.10 18.24
CA TYR A 173 3.51 4.69 17.85
C TYR A 173 4.58 5.50 18.59
N ALA A 174 4.44 6.82 18.66
CA ALA A 174 5.34 7.73 19.38
C ALA A 174 5.47 7.38 20.88
N ALA A 175 4.43 6.79 21.48
CA ALA A 175 4.47 6.32 22.86
C ALA A 175 5.20 4.97 23.05
N MET A 176 5.54 4.26 21.97
CA MET A 176 6.18 2.94 22.07
C MET A 176 7.67 3.08 22.38
N GLU A 177 8.11 2.42 23.45
CA GLU A 177 9.52 2.33 23.83
C GLU A 177 10.32 1.33 22.97
N THR A 178 9.63 0.52 22.16
CA THR A 178 10.23 -0.43 21.21
C THR A 178 10.82 0.27 19.98
N LEU A 179 10.41 1.50 19.69
CA LEU A 179 10.91 2.26 18.55
C LEU A 179 12.28 2.87 18.84
N ARG A 180 13.12 2.89 17.81
CA ARG A 180 14.44 3.52 17.87
C ARG A 180 14.30 5.04 17.74
N ALA A 181 15.27 5.76 18.31
CA ALA A 181 15.32 7.23 18.26
C ALA A 181 15.18 7.79 16.84
N ALA A 182 15.83 7.16 15.85
CA ALA A 182 15.75 7.56 14.44
C ALA A 182 14.31 7.59 13.89
N HIS A 183 13.44 6.68 14.34
CA HIS A 183 12.04 6.67 13.91
C HIS A 183 11.20 7.71 14.63
N LEU A 184 11.53 8.02 15.88
CA LEU A 184 10.88 9.10 16.63
C LEU A 184 11.27 10.48 16.05
N GLU A 185 12.51 10.62 15.60
CA GLU A 185 12.97 11.78 14.82
C GLU A 185 12.24 11.89 13.49
N GLU A 186 12.06 10.78 12.76
CA GLU A 186 11.28 10.78 11.51
C GLU A 186 9.83 11.23 11.74
N ILE A 187 9.21 10.79 12.84
CA ILE A 187 7.86 11.22 13.22
C ILE A 187 7.84 12.72 13.52
N ALA A 188 8.80 13.23 14.30
CA ALA A 188 8.86 14.63 14.68
C ALA A 188 9.28 15.57 13.54
N ALA A 189 9.96 15.06 12.52
CA ALA A 189 10.35 15.82 11.34
C ALA A 189 9.15 16.22 10.47
N ARG A 190 8.00 15.54 10.61
CA ARG A 190 6.77 15.87 9.87
C ARG A 190 5.95 16.86 10.71
N SER A 191 5.84 18.10 10.22
CA SER A 191 5.12 19.17 10.92
C SER A 191 3.67 18.80 11.24
N GLU A 192 2.97 18.15 10.31
CA GLU A 192 1.60 17.66 10.51
C GLU A 192 1.44 16.82 11.78
N TRP A 193 2.44 15.99 12.09
CA TRP A 193 2.40 15.13 13.27
C TRP A 193 2.98 15.83 14.49
N ALA A 194 4.05 16.62 14.33
CA ALA A 194 4.68 17.34 15.43
C ALA A 194 3.77 18.41 16.05
N GLU A 195 2.89 19.00 15.25
CA GLU A 195 1.91 20.00 15.70
C GLU A 195 0.70 19.38 16.41
N ASP A 196 0.39 18.09 16.19
CA ASP A 196 -0.70 17.42 16.92
C ASP A 196 -0.32 17.28 18.41
N PRO A 197 -1.09 17.88 19.34
CA PRO A 197 -0.75 17.86 20.76
C PRO A 197 -0.65 16.46 21.36
N ARG A 198 -1.35 15.47 20.80
CA ARG A 198 -1.33 14.07 21.26
C ARG A 198 -0.02 13.41 20.88
N VAL A 199 0.45 13.63 19.66
CA VAL A 199 1.72 13.12 19.16
C VAL A 199 2.88 13.80 19.88
N ALA A 200 2.85 15.13 19.99
CA ALA A 200 3.87 15.89 20.73
C ALA A 200 3.99 15.41 22.18
N ALA A 201 2.88 15.24 22.90
CA ALA A 201 2.88 14.72 24.26
C ALA A 201 3.46 13.31 24.35
N ALA A 202 3.12 12.42 23.41
CA ALA A 202 3.64 11.06 23.36
C ALA A 202 5.17 11.04 23.12
N LEU A 203 5.67 11.83 22.18
CA LEU A 203 7.10 11.97 21.88
C LEU A 203 7.88 12.52 23.07
N VAL A 204 7.36 13.54 23.75
CA VAL A 204 8.01 14.16 24.91
C VAL A 204 8.14 13.20 26.09
N ARG A 205 7.13 12.35 26.31
CA ARG A 205 7.14 11.36 27.40
C ARG A 205 8.02 10.16 27.11
N ASN A 206 8.27 9.84 25.83
CA ASN A 206 9.06 8.67 25.47
C ASN A 206 10.54 8.85 25.86
N PRO A 207 11.16 7.91 26.62
CA PRO A 207 12.56 7.98 27.03
C PRO A 207 13.55 7.81 25.86
N ARG A 208 13.12 7.30 24.69
CA ARG A 208 13.96 7.13 23.50
C ARG A 208 14.04 8.37 22.61
N THR A 209 13.18 9.36 22.81
CA THR A 209 13.22 10.62 22.03
C THR A 209 14.48 11.40 22.38
N PRO A 210 15.27 11.94 21.44
CA PRO A 210 16.40 12.81 21.78
C PRO A 210 15.95 13.99 22.65
N LEU A 211 16.74 14.32 23.68
CA LEU A 211 16.38 15.41 24.63
C LEU A 211 16.15 16.76 23.93
N PRO A 212 16.97 17.21 22.96
CA PRO A 212 16.74 18.47 22.26
C PRO A 212 15.38 18.49 21.54
N LEU A 213 15.00 17.36 20.94
CA LEU A 213 13.74 17.21 20.23
C LEU A 213 12.54 17.26 21.18
N ALA A 214 12.63 16.55 22.31
CA ALA A 214 11.59 16.61 23.34
C ALA A 214 11.39 18.03 23.88
N MET A 215 12.48 18.78 24.08
CA MET A 215 12.42 20.18 24.54
C MET A 215 11.76 21.11 23.53
N ALA A 216 12.03 20.91 22.23
CA ALA A 216 11.38 21.67 21.16
C ALA A 216 9.87 21.39 21.12
N LEU A 217 9.48 20.11 21.15
CA LEU A 217 8.07 19.70 21.05
C LEU A 217 7.17 20.16 22.21
N LEU A 218 7.75 20.54 23.36
CA LEU A 218 6.98 21.08 24.50
C LEU A 218 6.11 22.29 24.14
N CYS A 219 6.36 23.02 23.04
CA CYS A 219 5.51 24.16 22.64
C CYS A 219 4.18 23.74 22.02
N HIS A 220 4.10 22.52 21.48
CA HIS A 220 2.89 21.97 20.87
C HIS A 220 2.07 21.13 21.86
N VAL A 221 2.56 20.92 23.09
CA VAL A 221 1.88 20.13 24.12
C VAL A 221 0.79 20.94 24.79
N SER A 222 -0.39 20.34 24.95
CA SER A 222 -1.53 21.00 25.64
C SER A 222 -1.23 21.29 27.13
N PRO A 223 -1.82 22.34 27.73
CA PRO A 223 -1.62 22.67 29.15
C PRO A 223 -2.02 21.54 30.11
N THR A 224 -2.98 20.70 29.73
CA THR A 224 -3.41 19.55 30.51
C THR A 224 -2.35 18.44 30.51
N GLU A 225 -1.74 18.16 29.36
CA GLU A 225 -0.64 17.19 29.27
C GLU A 225 0.65 17.73 29.89
N LEU A 226 0.95 19.03 29.78
CA LEU A 226 2.09 19.64 30.47
C LEU A 226 2.01 19.43 31.99
N ARG A 227 0.83 19.56 32.59
CA ARG A 227 0.61 19.27 34.03
C ARG A 227 0.85 17.81 34.37
N ARG A 228 0.50 16.89 33.48
CA ARG A 228 0.77 15.45 33.64
C ARG A 228 2.27 15.17 33.55
N ILE A 229 2.94 15.69 32.53
CA ILE A 229 4.39 15.56 32.32
C ILE A 229 5.17 16.13 33.51
N ALA A 230 4.77 17.29 34.04
CA ALA A 230 5.40 17.93 35.19
C ALA A 230 5.35 17.09 36.48
N LYS A 231 4.39 16.15 36.59
CA LYS A 231 4.19 15.26 37.75
C LYS A 231 4.63 13.82 37.48
N ASP A 232 4.90 13.45 36.23
CA ASP A 232 5.18 12.07 35.83
C ASP A 232 6.64 11.70 36.12
N ALA A 233 6.85 10.87 37.14
CA ALA A 233 8.17 10.38 37.57
C ALA A 233 8.91 9.56 36.50
N ARG A 234 8.22 9.03 35.47
CA ARG A 234 8.85 8.28 34.37
C ARG A 234 9.49 9.19 33.33
N THR A 235 9.09 10.46 33.29
CA THR A 235 9.64 11.43 32.36
C THR A 235 10.97 11.99 32.88
N ARG A 236 11.90 12.32 31.98
CA ARG A 236 13.21 12.89 32.33
C ARG A 236 13.04 14.20 33.12
N THR A 237 13.85 14.38 34.16
CA THR A 237 13.80 15.56 35.06
C THR A 237 13.92 16.89 34.32
N ALA A 238 14.80 16.96 33.32
CA ALA A 238 14.94 18.15 32.47
C ALA A 238 13.63 18.54 31.75
N VAL A 239 12.90 17.55 31.23
CA VAL A 239 11.61 17.75 30.56
C VAL A 239 10.53 18.15 31.56
N GLN A 240 10.52 17.55 32.76
CA GLN A 240 9.59 17.94 33.83
C GLN A 240 9.79 19.41 34.24
N HIS A 241 11.05 19.84 34.43
CA HIS A 241 11.38 21.22 34.81
C HIS A 241 10.97 22.20 33.71
N ALA A 242 11.22 21.86 32.44
CA ALA A 242 10.81 22.66 31.30
C ALA A 242 9.27 22.77 31.19
N ALA A 243 8.55 21.67 31.42
CA ALA A 243 7.09 21.67 31.46
C ALA A 243 6.53 22.54 32.61
N LYS A 244 7.13 22.48 33.82
CA LYS A 244 6.77 23.36 34.94
C LYS A 244 6.99 24.83 34.61
N LYS A 245 8.13 25.17 34.00
CA LYS A 245 8.45 26.54 33.57
C LYS A 245 7.42 27.07 32.57
N ARG A 246 6.98 26.23 31.62
CA ARG A 246 5.93 26.56 30.63
C ARG A 246 4.52 26.71 31.22
N LEU A 247 4.26 26.16 32.40
CA LEU A 247 2.98 26.32 33.10
C LEU A 247 2.93 27.58 33.99
N LEU A 248 4.09 28.11 34.36
CA LEU A 248 4.24 29.24 35.27
C LEU A 248 4.53 30.57 34.56
N GLY A 249 4.91 30.52 33.28
CA GLY A 249 5.07 31.68 32.40
C GLY A 249 3.90 31.82 31.46
#